data_AF-A0A7G8G8T1-F1
#
_entry.id   AF-A0A7G8G8T1-F1
#
_cell.length_a   1.000
_cell.length_b   1.000
_cell.length_c   1.000
_cell.angle_alpha   90.00
_cell.angle_beta   90.00
_cell.angle_gamma   90.00
#
_symmetry.space_group_name_H-M   'P 1'
#
loop_
_entity.id
_entity.type
_entity.pdbx_description
1 polymer ?
#
loop_
_entity_poly.entity_id
_entity_poly.type
_entity_poly.pdbx_seq_one_letter_code
_entity_poly.pdbx_strand_id
1 'polypeptide(L)' 'MGFLGEPQFAVRYRGFILLQQPNQSWLVRPERSPMQLLPFRTAICSIDDAKSLVDWKLEANPNFIEVA' A
#
# COMPACT_ATOMS: atom_id res chain seq x y z
N MET A 1 25.42 -1.97 -7.26
CA MET A 1 25.14 -0.79 -6.42
C MET A 1 24.18 0.11 -7.17
N GLY A 2 23.14 0.60 -6.48
CA GLY A 2 22.24 1.66 -6.95
C GLY A 2 21.12 1.21 -7.88
N PHE A 3 19.94 0.91 -7.32
CA PHE A 3 18.71 0.95 -8.12
C PHE A 3 18.58 2.38 -8.65
N LEU A 4 18.83 2.55 -9.95
CA LEU A 4 18.50 3.77 -10.68
C LEU A 4 16.97 3.78 -10.88
N GLY A 5 16.23 3.78 -9.78
CA GLY A 5 14.79 3.81 -9.79
C GLY A 5 14.37 5.24 -9.98
N GLU A 6 13.76 5.54 -11.12
CA GLU A 6 12.79 6.61 -11.32
C GLU A 6 12.05 6.94 -10.01
N PRO A 7 11.67 8.19 -9.72
CA PRO A 7 11.05 8.55 -8.44
C PRO A 7 9.85 7.64 -8.17
N GLN A 8 10.07 6.57 -7.41
CA GLN A 8 9.03 5.64 -7.03
C GLN A 8 8.21 6.43 -6.03
N PHE A 9 7.07 6.96 -6.48
CA PHE A 9 6.13 7.67 -5.63
C PHE A 9 5.67 6.70 -4.55
N ALA A 10 6.34 6.78 -3.40
CA ALA A 10 6.09 5.99 -2.22
C ALA A 10 5.25 6.85 -1.27
N VAL A 11 3.99 6.49 -1.10
CA VAL A 11 3.05 7.23 -0.25
C VAL A 11 2.69 6.39 0.96
N ARG A 12 2.84 6.97 2.14
CA ARG A 12 2.49 6.33 3.41
C ARG A 12 1.06 6.70 3.75
N TYR A 13 0.23 5.70 4.03
CA TYR A 13 -1.18 5.88 4.35
C TYR A 13 -1.66 4.81 5.32
N ARG A 14 -2.17 5.23 6.50
CA ARG A 14 -2.72 4.34 7.56
C ARG A 14 -1.85 3.09 7.88
N GLY A 15 -0.53 3.25 7.93
CA GLY A 15 0.40 2.15 8.22
C GLY A 15 0.79 1.26 7.03
N PHE A 16 0.29 1.60 5.84
CA PHE A 16 0.69 0.99 4.56
C PHE A 16 1.57 1.95 3.76
N ILE A 17 2.44 1.35 2.94
CA ILE A 17 3.25 2.02 1.94
C ILE A 17 2.67 1.64 0.58
N LEU A 18 2.21 2.64 -0.16
CA LEU A 18 1.75 2.55 -1.53
C LEU A 18 2.92 2.93 -2.43
N LEU A 19 3.39 1.99 -3.24
CA LEU A 19 4.51 2.18 -4.16
C LEU A 19 3.97 2.23 -5.58
N GLN A 20 4.09 3.37 -6.24
CA GLN A 20 3.72 3.47 -7.65
C GLN A 20 4.70 2.66 -8.51
N GLN A 21 4.15 1.77 -9.32
CA GLN A 21 4.88 0.95 -10.28
C GLN A 21 4.91 1.64 -11.65
N PRO A 22 5.90 1.34 -12.52
CA PRO A 22 6.02 1.94 -13.85
C PRO A 22 4.84 1.62 -14.78
N ASN A 23 4.08 0.57 -14.48
CA ASN A 23 2.85 0.21 -15.16
C ASN A 23 1.61 0.97 -14.62
N GLN A 24 1.80 2.10 -13.92
CA GLN A 24 0.75 2.91 -13.29
C GLN A 24 -0.09 2.20 -12.21
N SER A 25 0.29 1.00 -11.79
CA SER A 25 -0.35 0.31 -10.66
C SER A 25 0.29 0.70 -9.33
N TRP A 26 -0.39 0.42 -8.22
CA TRP A 26 0.13 0.66 -6.88
C TRP A 26 0.38 -0.66 -6.17
N LEU A 27 1.61 -0.85 -5.69
CA LEU A 27 1.95 -1.94 -4.79
C LEU A 27 1.73 -1.46 -3.36
N VAL A 28 0.70 -2.00 -2.71
CA VAL A 28 0.38 -1.71 -1.31
C VAL A 28 1.05 -2.77 -0.44
N ARG A 29 1.93 -2.34 0.46
CA ARG A 29 2.58 -3.20 1.45
C ARG A 29 2.46 -2.61 2.84
N PRO A 30 2.35 -3.43 3.89
CA PRO A 30 2.46 -2.94 5.25
C PRO A 30 3.89 -2.44 5.52
N GLU A 31 3.99 -1.37 6.32
CA GLU A 31 5.28 -0.78 6.71
C GLU A 31 6.00 -1.60 7.79
N ARG A 32 5.23 -2.26 8.66
CA ARG A 32 5.75 -3.06 9.78
C ARG A 32 5.41 -4.54 9.53
N SER A 33 6.43 -5.39 9.55
CA SER A 33 6.27 -6.86 9.61
C SER A 33 6.40 -7.24 11.09
N PRO A 34 5.45 -7.96 11.72
CA PRO A 34 4.54 -8.97 11.18
C PRO A 34 3.07 -8.48 11.14
N MET A 35 2.52 -8.23 9.95
CA MET A 35 1.09 -7.91 9.79
C MET A 35 0.38 -9.00 9.00
N GLN A 36 -0.88 -9.28 9.38
CA GLN A 36 -1.74 -10.32 8.80
C GLN A 36 -2.15 -10.04 7.33
N LEU A 37 -1.89 -8.85 6.77
CA LEU A 37 -2.26 -8.50 5.39
C LEU A 37 -1.06 -8.65 4.49
N LEU A 38 -1.15 -9.62 3.59
CA LEU A 38 -0.18 -9.80 2.53
C LEU A 38 -0.15 -8.55 1.63
N PRO A 39 1.03 -8.18 1.11
CA PRO A 39 1.14 -7.12 0.12
C PRO A 39 0.28 -7.47 -1.10
N PHE A 40 -0.50 -6.51 -1.58
CA PHE A 40 -1.36 -6.66 -2.74
C PHE A 40 -1.12 -5.54 -3.73
N ARG A 41 -1.43 -5.80 -5.00
CA ARG A 41 -1.35 -4.79 -6.06
C ARG A 41 -2.74 -4.30 -6.41
N THR A 42 -2.87 -2.99 -6.63
CA THR A 42 -4.05 -2.40 -7.24
C THR A 42 -3.96 -2.50 -8.76
N ALA A 43 -5.07 -2.28 -9.45
CA ALA A 43 -5.05 -2.00 -10.89
C ALA A 43 -4.44 -0.62 -11.17
N ILE A 44 -4.34 -0.26 -12.46
CA ILE A 44 -3.97 1.08 -12.90
C ILE A 44 -5.00 2.07 -12.35
N CYS A 45 -4.60 2.89 -11.39
CA CYS A 45 -5.52 3.77 -10.68
C CYS A 45 -4.83 5.00 -10.12
N SER A 46 -5.62 6.01 -9.80
CA SER A 46 -5.15 7.20 -9.10
C SER A 46 -4.78 6.87 -7.66
N ILE A 47 -3.98 7.74 -7.05
CA ILE A 47 -3.58 7.58 -5.64
C ILE A 47 -4.78 7.64 -4.68
N ASP A 48 -5.83 8.38 -5.05
CA ASP A 48 -7.04 8.52 -4.24
C ASP A 48 -7.83 7.19 -4.18
N ASP A 49 -8.06 6.56 -5.34
CA ASP A 49 -8.59 5.20 -5.43
C ASP A 49 -7.74 4.19 -4.64
N ALA A 50 -6.42 4.29 -4.75
CA ALA A 50 -5.53 3.40 -4.01
C ALA A 50 -5.69 3.56 -2.49
N LYS A 51 -5.94 4.78 -1.98
CA LYS A 51 -6.27 5.01 -0.57
C LYS A 51 -7.64 4.45 -0.20
N SER A 52 -8.66 4.65 -1.03
CA SER A 52 -10.01 4.11 -0.82
C SER A 52 -10.01 2.58 -0.80
N LEU A 53 -9.19 1.93 -1.63
CA LEU A 53 -9.00 0.48 -1.60
C LEU A 53 -8.33 0.00 -0.30
N VAL A 54 -7.38 0.77 0.23
CA VAL A 54 -6.76 0.49 1.53
C VAL A 54 -7.77 0.65 2.65
N ASP A 55 -8.57 1.71 2.60
CA ASP A 55 -9.64 1.97 3.57
C ASP A 55 -10.66 0.82 3.57
N TRP A 56 -11.18 0.44 2.41
CA TRP A 56 -12.09 -0.69 2.26
C TRP A 56 -11.50 -2.01 2.80
N LYS A 57 -10.21 -2.28 2.55
CA LYS A 57 -9.54 -3.48 3.08
C LYS A 57 -9.34 -3.46 4.59
N LEU A 58 -9.13 -2.27 5.16
CA LEU A 58 -9.06 -2.05 6.60
C LEU A 58 -10.44 -2.21 7.25
N GLU A 59 -11.50 -1.66 6.64
CA GLU A 59 -12.87 -1.84 7.10
C GLU A 59 -13.33 -3.29 7.01
N ALA A 60 -12.97 -3.99 5.93
CA ALA A 60 -13.25 -5.41 5.75
C ALA A 60 -12.48 -6.30 6.74
N ASN A 61 -11.38 -5.81 7.33
CA ASN A 61 -10.62 -6.52 8.34
C ASN A 61 -10.42 -5.64 9.58
N PRO A 62 -11.44 -5.46 10.43
CA PRO A 62 -11.36 -4.60 11.62
C PRO A 62 -10.35 -5.12 12.66
N ASN A 63 -9.89 -6.37 12.55
CA ASN A 63 -8.83 -6.95 13.39
C ASN A 63 -7.43 -6.32 13.15
N PHE A 64 -7.29 -5.42 12.17
CA PHE A 64 -6.00 -4.76 11.86
C PHE A 64 -5.62 -3.61 12.79
N ILE A 65 -6.59 -3.04 13.51
CA ILE A 65 -6.39 -1.89 14.41
C ILE A 65 -6.51 -2.36 15.87
N GLU A 66 -5.87 -3.48 16.23
CA GLU A 66 -5.64 -3.78 17.64
C GLU A 66 -4.27 -4.44 17.80
N VAL A 67 -3.25 -3.60 17.92
CA VAL A 67 -2.06 -3.94 18.70
C VAL A 67 -1.65 -2.67 19.45
N ALA A 68 -1.51 -2.87 20.76
CA ALA A 68 -1.34 -1.91 21.84
C ALA A 68 -0.20 -0.89 21.68
#